data_AF-A0A7V0JIX3-F1
#
_entry.id   AF-A0A7V0JIX3-F1
#
_cell.length_a   1.000
_cell.length_b   1.000
_cell.length_c   1.000
_cell.angle_alpha   90.00
_cell.angle_beta   90.00
_cell.angle_gamma   90.00
#
_symmetry.space_group_name_H-M   'P 1'
#
loop_
_entity.id
_entity.type
_entity.pdbx_description
1 polymer ?
#
loop_
_entity_poly.entity_id
_entity_poly.type
_entity_poly.pdbx_seq_one_letter_code
_entity_poly.pdbx_strand_id
1 'polypeptide(L)' 'MPKQIRLTTPLSNEDVEKLNIGDKVLLNGILLTGRDAAHKRLFELIEEGK' A
#
# COMPACT_ATOMS: atom_id res chain seq x y z
N MET A 1 -13.12 5.85 20.59
CA MET A 1 -13.00 4.50 19.97
C MET A 1 -12.33 4.68 18.61
N PRO A 2 -11.35 3.83 18.22
CA PRO A 2 -10.69 3.97 16.92
C PRO A 2 -11.72 3.76 15.81
N LYS A 3 -11.74 4.68 14.83
CA LYS A 3 -12.63 4.60 13.67
C LYS A 3 -12.18 3.42 12.81
N GLN A 4 -13.12 2.55 12.44
CA GLN A 4 -12.85 1.41 11.56
C GLN A 4 -13.13 1.79 10.11
N ILE A 5 -12.13 1.65 9.24
CA ILE A 5 -12.19 2.02 7.82
C ILE A 5 -11.97 0.76 6.98
N ARG A 6 -12.79 0.55 5.94
CA ARG A 6 -12.63 -0.54 4.99
C ARG A 6 -12.16 0.03 3.66
N LEU A 7 -11.05 -0.47 3.15
CA LEU A 7 -10.47 -0.06 1.87
C LEU A 7 -10.37 -1.27 0.94
N THR A 8 -10.55 -1.05 -0.37
CA THR A 8 -10.37 -2.08 -1.40
C THR A 8 -9.29 -1.65 -2.38
N THR A 9 -8.33 -2.53 -2.69
CA THR A 9 -7.27 -2.22 -3.66
C THR A 9 -7.79 -2.36 -5.10
N PRO A 10 -7.23 -1.60 -6.08
CA PRO A 10 -6.18 -0.59 -5.95
C PRO A 10 -6.65 0.67 -5.23
N LEU A 11 -5.76 1.28 -4.44
CA LEU A 11 -6.07 2.50 -3.68
C LEU A 11 -5.89 3.74 -4.55
N SER A 12 -6.74 4.74 -4.34
CA SER A 12 -6.55 6.11 -4.83
C SER A 12 -5.83 6.98 -3.81
N ASN A 13 -5.34 8.16 -4.22
CA ASN A 13 -4.75 9.12 -3.28
C ASN A 13 -5.80 9.59 -2.26
N GLU A 14 -7.02 9.81 -2.73
CA GLU A 14 -8.15 10.26 -1.91
C GLU A 14 -8.56 9.23 -0.85
N ASP A 15 -8.28 7.94 -1.04
CA ASP A 15 -8.50 6.90 -0.03
C ASP A 15 -7.52 7.03 1.13
N VAL A 16 -6.26 7.38 0.82
CA VAL A 16 -5.16 7.45 1.78
C VAL A 16 -5.17 8.78 2.53
N GLU A 17 -5.46 9.89 1.84
CA GLU A 17 -5.49 11.24 2.43
C GLU A 17 -6.52 11.40 3.57
N LYS A 18 -7.53 10.53 3.61
CA LYS A 18 -8.58 10.53 4.66
C LYS A 18 -8.18 9.79 5.94
N LEU A 19 -7.06 9.07 5.92
CA LEU A 19 -6.60 8.24 7.04
C LEU A 19 -5.94 9.10 8.11
N ASN A 20 -6.25 8.79 9.37
CA ASN A 20 -5.62 9.42 10.53
C ASN A 20 -4.90 8.39 11.39
N ILE A 21 -3.91 8.85 12.16
CA ILE A 21 -3.20 8.01 13.12
C ILE A 21 -4.21 7.41 14.11
N GLY A 22 -4.13 6.10 14.32
CA GLY A 22 -5.02 5.36 15.22
C GLY A 22 -6.28 4.79 14.55
N ASP A 23 -6.51 5.06 13.26
CA ASP A 23 -7.58 4.41 12.51
C ASP A 23 -7.30 2.91 12.34
N LYS A 24 -8.35 2.09 12.48
CA LYS A 24 -8.27 0.64 12.22
C LYS A 24 -8.68 0.38 10.78
N VAL A 25 -7.73 -0.01 9.94
CA VAL A 25 -7.98 -0.27 8.52
C VAL A 25 -8.17 -1.77 8.26
N LEU A 26 -9.23 -2.11 7.52
CA LEU A 26 -9.46 -3.44 6.95
C LEU A 26 -9.29 -3.35 5.44
N LEU A 27 -8.28 -4.04 4.92
CA LEU A 27 -7.99 -4.10 3.49
C LEU A 27 -8.65 -5.31 2.84
N ASN A 28 -9.22 -5.11 1.66
CA ASN A 28 -9.77 -6.14 0.79
C ASN A 28 -9.18 -6.00 -0.63
N GLY A 29 -9.02 -7.10 -1.36
CA GLY A 29 -8.49 -7.08 -2.73
C GLY A 29 -7.12 -7.72 -2.87
N ILE A 30 -6.42 -7.37 -3.95
CA ILE A 30 -5.12 -7.95 -4.31
C ILE A 30 -4.00 -7.19 -3.62
N LEU A 31 -3.09 -7.92 -2.98
CA LEU A 31 -1.90 -7.40 -2.32
C LEU A 31 -0.67 -8.10 -2.90
N LEU A 32 0.29 -7.31 -3.37
CA LEU A 32 1.62 -7.80 -3.72
C LEU A 32 2.48 -7.77 -2.47
N THR A 33 3.20 -8.86 -2.21
CA THR A 33 4.12 -8.95 -1.06
C THR A 33 5.56 -8.90 -1.54
N GLY A 34 6.40 -8.22 -0.77
CA GLY A 34 7.81 -8.03 -1.07
C GLY A 34 8.54 -7.52 0.15
N ARG A 35 9.82 -7.87 0.26
CA ARG A 35 10.74 -7.35 1.30
C ARG A 35 12.03 -6.88 0.62
N ASP A 36 13.14 -6.95 1.31
CA ASP A 36 14.44 -6.41 0.92
C ASP A 36 14.88 -6.82 -0.50
N ALA A 37 14.81 -8.11 -0.83
CA ALA A 37 15.20 -8.59 -2.16
C ALA A 37 14.27 -8.11 -3.29
N ALA A 38 12.98 -7.99 -3.01
CA ALA A 38 12.00 -7.50 -3.99
C ALA A 38 12.20 -6.00 -4.25
N HIS A 39 12.43 -5.21 -3.19
CA HIS A 39 12.73 -3.78 -3.32
C HIS A 39 14.05 -3.54 -4.05
N LYS A 40 15.11 -4.31 -3.73
CA LYS A 40 16.40 -4.19 -4.42
C LYS A 40 16.26 -4.46 -5.92
N ARG A 41 15.60 -5.56 -6.29
CA ARG A 41 15.36 -5.91 -7.70
C ARG A 41 14.50 -4.87 -8.42
N LEU A 42 13.46 -4.35 -7.77
CA LEU A 42 12.61 -3.32 -8.36
C LEU A 42 13.41 -2.05 -8.67
N PHE A 43 14.27 -1.63 -7.75
CA PHE A 43 15.11 -0.45 -7.94
C PHE A 43 16.12 -0.63 -9.09
N GLU A 44 16.82 -1.77 -9.13
CA GLU A 44 17.76 -2.10 -10.21
C GLU A 44 17.07 -2.11 -11.59
N LEU A 45 15.85 -2.66 -11.68
CA LEU A 45 15.09 -2.66 -12.94
C LEU A 45 14.72 -1.24 -13.39
N ILE A 46 14.33 -0.37 -12.46
CA ILE A 46 14.02 1.04 -12.75
C ILE A 46 15.27 1.76 -13.29
N GLU A 47 16.44 1.55 -12.67
CA GLU A 47 17.71 2.13 -13.16
C GLU A 47 18.10 1.62 -14.54
N GLU A 48 17.81 0.35 -14.83
CA GLU A 48 18.01 -0.27 -16.15
C GLU A 48 16.96 0.15 -17.20
N GLY A 49 15.93 0.93 -16.81
CA GLY A 49 14.84 1.35 -17.69
C GLY A 49 13.90 0.22 -18.12
N LYS A 50 13.78 -0.83 -17.30
CA LYS A 50 12.97 -2.03 -17.53
C LYS A 50 11.66 -2.03 -16.76
#